data_AF-A0A842U4C0-F1
#
_entry.id   AF-A0A842U4C0-F1
#
_cell.length_a   1.000
_cell.length_b   1.000
_cell.length_c   1.000
_cell.angle_alpha   90.00
_cell.angle_beta   90.00
_cell.angle_gamma   90.00
#
_symmetry.space_group_name_H-M   'P 1'
#
loop_
_entity.id
_entity.type
_entity.pdbx_description
1 polymer ?
#
loop_
_entity_poly.entity_id
_entity_poly.type
_entity_poly.pdbx_seq_one_letter_code
_entity_poly.pdbx_strand_id
1 'polypeptide(L)'
;MVWTNKEVCDNLGDSDLRALISYLRSGISPPRGRITQRGLMPVTGPRLSRGVSGAMPGLDEFDFDEKDSVYIYPEPNPGQLGLVGFDIRAGRIIVKSDTVMDNVGLNDLLEMNPTNLDEGESYVLHPNADGENVYYIVGFEGLGLSDSLELLIDSRSTTGRVGCMTHFAGVTPEGNLITAVQPYSFPVKITCGKTCLSQAAVRYRDSPFMTNDDIRDSGEISFFEEGSDLERKLSLANQGYLRRSLNSQGLKMKFKTSLVYRARPYHKDMAPIDMDGTNNLDPEEYFELIEGNSEIRADRKTLYLLGSQGIISLRKAFGILSREQGVITGTGAWSHLAGFIQPYWTGQITMEYYSHEVRRIINGSGAGFVRFDAIEGDCKEPEEEGSYQHQVAPALPKMFRKT
;
A
#
# COMPACT_ATOMS: atom_id res chain seq x y z
N MET A 1 14.42 -43.93 4.16
CA MET A 1 15.62 -44.77 4.37
C MET A 1 16.54 -43.98 5.29
N VAL A 2 16.63 -44.35 6.57
CA VAL A 2 17.38 -43.60 7.59
C VAL A 2 18.75 -44.26 7.74
N TRP A 3 19.81 -43.56 7.34
CA TRP A 3 21.19 -44.03 7.51
C TRP A 3 21.65 -43.71 8.94
N THR A 4 22.39 -44.62 9.57
CA THR A 4 22.87 -44.40 10.95
C THR A 4 24.18 -43.63 10.94
N ASN A 5 24.46 -42.82 11.98
CA ASN A 5 25.66 -41.98 12.11
C ASN A 5 26.99 -42.73 11.93
N LYS A 6 27.00 -44.06 12.06
CA LYS A 6 28.19 -44.90 11.88
C LYS A 6 28.55 -45.06 10.39
N GLU A 7 27.57 -45.19 9.50
CA GLU A 7 27.77 -45.37 8.05
C GLU A 7 28.25 -44.10 7.36
N VAL A 8 27.95 -42.93 7.93
CA VAL A 8 28.45 -41.62 7.44
C VAL A 8 29.94 -41.45 7.76
N CYS A 9 30.41 -41.96 8.91
CA CYS A 9 31.80 -41.85 9.31
C CYS A 9 32.72 -42.83 8.58
N ASP A 10 32.23 -44.03 8.24
CA ASP A 10 33.05 -45.06 7.58
C ASP A 10 33.29 -44.79 6.08
N ASN A 11 32.57 -43.83 5.47
CA ASN A 11 32.66 -43.48 4.05
C ASN A 11 33.33 -42.12 3.76
N LEU A 12 33.77 -41.40 4.78
CA LEU A 12 34.48 -40.13 4.61
C LEU A 12 35.99 -40.37 4.67
N GLY A 13 36.71 -39.99 3.62
CA GLY A 13 38.17 -40.02 3.60
C GLY A 13 38.76 -39.12 4.71
N ASP A 14 39.96 -39.44 5.17
CA ASP A 14 40.64 -38.75 6.28
C ASP A 14 40.77 -37.23 6.09
N SER A 15 40.75 -36.74 4.84
CA SER A 15 40.74 -35.30 4.50
C SER A 15 39.40 -34.64 4.85
N ASP A 16 38.29 -35.33 4.60
CA ASP A 16 36.95 -34.79 4.71
C ASP A 16 36.46 -34.83 6.16
N LEU A 17 36.91 -35.84 6.92
CA LEU A 17 36.69 -35.91 8.36
C LEU A 17 37.40 -34.76 9.10
N ARG A 18 38.63 -34.41 8.67
CA ARG A 18 39.38 -33.27 9.24
C ARG A 18 38.73 -31.92 8.91
N ALA A 19 38.21 -31.76 7.68
CA ALA A 19 37.47 -30.57 7.29
C ALA A 19 36.17 -30.41 8.11
N LEU A 20 35.44 -31.51 8.34
CA LEU A 20 34.22 -31.52 9.15
C LEU A 20 34.49 -31.21 10.64
N ILE A 21 35.56 -31.76 11.21
CA ILE A 21 35.96 -31.46 12.59
C ILE A 21 36.46 -30.01 12.72
N SER A 22 37.17 -29.47 11.72
CA SER A 22 37.56 -28.06 11.68
C SER A 22 36.35 -27.14 11.57
N TYR A 23 35.32 -27.55 10.82
CA TYR A 23 34.07 -26.83 10.65
C TYR A 23 33.21 -26.82 11.93
N LEU A 24 33.07 -27.95 12.62
CA LEU A 24 32.34 -28.03 13.89
C LEU A 24 33.03 -27.27 15.03
N ARG A 25 34.36 -27.07 14.95
CA ARG A 25 35.14 -26.29 15.92
C ARG A 25 35.17 -24.79 15.64
N SER A 26 34.81 -24.33 14.44
CA SER A 26 34.92 -22.92 14.07
C SER A 26 33.81 -22.03 14.64
N GLY A 27 32.74 -22.62 15.20
CA GLY A 27 31.61 -21.86 15.74
C GLY A 27 30.84 -21.05 14.68
N ILE A 28 31.15 -21.25 13.39
CA ILE A 28 30.50 -20.58 12.28
C ILE A 28 29.17 -21.31 12.06
N SER A 29 28.07 -20.60 12.31
CA SER A 29 26.74 -21.13 11.98
C SER A 29 26.69 -21.48 10.49
N PRO A 30 26.10 -22.64 10.11
CA PRO A 30 25.94 -22.97 8.71
C PRO A 30 25.24 -21.85 7.96
N PRO A 31 25.58 -21.60 6.67
CA PRO A 31 24.70 -20.80 5.84
C PRO A 31 23.33 -21.47 5.88
N ARG A 32 22.35 -20.78 6.48
CA ARG A 32 20.97 -21.25 6.51
C ARG A 32 20.58 -21.52 5.06
N GLY A 33 20.19 -22.77 4.79
CA GLY A 33 19.75 -23.20 3.47
C GLY A 33 18.71 -22.23 2.92
N ARG A 34 18.80 -21.97 1.61
CA ARG A 34 17.85 -21.17 0.83
C ARG A 34 16.42 -21.47 1.28
N ILE A 35 15.77 -20.45 1.81
CA ILE A 35 14.34 -20.45 2.08
C ILE A 35 13.61 -20.46 0.73
N THR A 36 12.69 -21.42 0.60
CA THR A 36 11.58 -21.50 -0.36
C THR A 36 10.85 -20.16 -0.47
N GLN A 37 10.54 -19.70 -1.69
CA GLN A 37 9.83 -18.45 -2.04
C GLN A 37 9.03 -17.79 -0.90
N ARG A 38 9.30 -16.52 -0.63
CA ARG A 38 8.57 -15.72 0.38
C ARG A 38 8.44 -14.28 -0.09
N GLY A 39 7.21 -13.80 -0.20
CA GLY A 39 6.86 -12.37 -0.14
C GLY A 39 6.46 -11.75 -1.47
N LEU A 40 6.89 -10.51 -1.69
CA LEU A 40 6.54 -9.71 -2.87
C LEU A 40 7.44 -10.00 -4.05
N MET A 41 6.83 -9.99 -5.23
CA MET A 41 7.55 -10.12 -6.50
C MET A 41 8.08 -8.73 -6.92
N PRO A 42 9.39 -8.59 -7.23
CA PRO A 42 9.90 -7.39 -7.86
C PRO A 42 9.24 -7.16 -9.22
N VAL A 43 8.71 -5.98 -9.45
CA VAL A 43 8.09 -5.56 -10.73
C VAL A 43 9.14 -4.87 -11.62
N THR A 44 10.44 -5.03 -11.34
CA THR A 44 11.53 -4.33 -12.01
C THR A 44 11.63 -4.68 -13.50
N GLY A 45 10.88 -3.92 -14.32
CA GLY A 45 11.00 -3.83 -15.77
C GLY A 45 10.56 -5.09 -16.52
N PRO A 46 9.68 -5.00 -17.53
CA PRO A 46 9.10 -6.21 -18.07
C PRO A 46 10.09 -6.87 -19.03
N ARG A 47 10.06 -8.21 -19.10
CA ARG A 47 10.17 -8.85 -20.41
C ARG A 47 8.93 -8.41 -21.21
N LEU A 48 8.92 -7.14 -21.64
CA LEU A 48 7.93 -6.60 -22.55
C LEU A 48 8.17 -7.33 -23.87
N SER A 49 7.49 -8.45 -24.09
CA SER A 49 7.27 -8.87 -25.46
C SER A 49 6.53 -7.71 -26.13
N ARG A 50 7.21 -7.03 -27.05
CA ARG A 50 6.61 -5.98 -27.89
C ARG A 50 5.38 -6.56 -28.56
N GLY A 51 4.21 -6.28 -27.99
CA GLY A 51 2.94 -6.45 -28.68
C GLY A 51 2.91 -5.48 -29.84
N VAL A 52 2.82 -6.03 -31.04
CA VAL A 52 2.63 -5.31 -32.31
C VAL A 52 1.42 -4.38 -32.17
N SER A 53 1.48 -3.18 -32.74
CA SER A 53 0.35 -2.23 -32.78
C SER A 53 -0.94 -2.92 -33.21
N GLY A 54 -1.91 -3.03 -32.31
CA GLY A 54 -3.18 -3.74 -32.51
C GLY A 54 -3.96 -3.84 -31.20
N ALA A 55 -5.22 -4.26 -31.29
CA ALA A 55 -6.10 -4.53 -30.13
C ALA A 55 -5.43 -5.48 -29.13
N MET A 56 -5.86 -5.43 -27.85
CA MET A 56 -5.48 -6.41 -26.83
C MET A 56 -5.55 -7.83 -27.42
N PRO A 57 -4.45 -8.60 -27.43
CA PRO A 57 -4.52 -10.03 -27.67
C PRO A 57 -5.52 -10.63 -26.68
N GLY A 58 -6.30 -11.64 -27.10
CA GLY A 58 -7.12 -12.38 -26.13
C GLY A 58 -6.22 -12.93 -25.02
N LEU A 59 -6.74 -13.10 -23.78
CA LEU A 59 -5.96 -13.71 -22.70
C LEU A 59 -5.37 -15.07 -23.11
N ASP A 60 -6.05 -15.80 -24.01
CA ASP A 60 -5.62 -17.07 -24.60
C ASP A 60 -4.45 -16.95 -25.60
N GLU A 61 -4.09 -15.74 -26.04
CA GLU A 61 -2.96 -15.48 -26.95
C GLU A 61 -1.66 -15.16 -26.20
N PHE A 62 -1.71 -15.05 -24.88
CA PHE A 62 -0.51 -14.97 -24.04
C PHE A 62 -0.03 -16.37 -23.71
N ASP A 63 1.15 -16.70 -24.23
CA ASP A 63 1.87 -17.91 -23.85
C ASP A 63 2.42 -17.73 -22.43
N PHE A 64 1.61 -18.07 -21.41
CA PHE A 64 1.97 -18.01 -19.99
C PHE A 64 2.96 -19.11 -19.57
N ASP A 65 3.80 -19.58 -20.50
CA ASP A 65 4.79 -20.64 -20.26
C ASP A 65 5.90 -20.19 -19.27
N GLU A 66 5.97 -18.89 -18.94
CA GLU A 66 6.87 -18.36 -17.91
C GLU A 66 6.17 -18.26 -16.54
N LYS A 67 6.57 -19.16 -15.63
CA LYS A 67 6.27 -19.05 -14.19
C LYS A 67 6.64 -17.66 -13.68
N ASP A 68 5.82 -17.11 -12.80
CA ASP A 68 6.08 -15.85 -12.10
C ASP A 68 6.16 -14.66 -13.08
N SER A 69 5.23 -14.59 -14.04
CA SER A 69 5.11 -13.49 -15.00
C SER A 69 3.92 -12.58 -14.71
N VAL A 70 4.10 -11.29 -15.00
CA VAL A 70 3.10 -10.22 -14.94
C VAL A 70 3.10 -9.49 -16.27
N TYR A 71 1.93 -9.37 -16.89
CA TYR A 71 1.70 -8.63 -18.12
C TYR A 71 0.77 -7.45 -17.86
N ILE A 72 1.14 -6.26 -18.30
CA ILE A 72 0.31 -5.05 -18.16
C ILE A 72 0.23 -4.37 -19.52
N TYR A 73 -0.98 -4.06 -20.00
CA TYR A 73 -1.21 -3.34 -21.25
C TYR A 73 -2.40 -2.39 -21.19
N PRO A 74 -2.33 -1.19 -21.80
CA PRO A 74 -1.15 -0.63 -22.47
C PRO A 74 0.00 -0.39 -21.50
N GLU A 75 1.20 -0.15 -22.04
CA GLU A 75 2.40 0.05 -21.21
C GLU A 75 2.14 1.12 -20.14
N PRO A 76 2.53 0.88 -18.88
CA PRO A 76 2.39 1.85 -17.80
C PRO A 76 3.15 3.15 -18.11
N ASN A 77 2.60 4.28 -17.67
CA ASN A 77 3.28 5.57 -17.79
C ASN A 77 4.55 5.63 -16.92
N PRO A 78 5.52 6.52 -17.23
CA PRO A 78 6.65 6.77 -16.35
C PRO A 78 6.20 7.11 -14.93
N GLY A 79 6.82 6.47 -13.93
CA GLY A 79 6.48 6.63 -12.51
C GLY A 79 5.21 5.88 -12.05
N GLN A 80 4.53 5.15 -12.94
CA GLN A 80 3.38 4.30 -12.59
C GLN A 80 3.83 2.96 -12.00
N LEU A 81 4.99 2.45 -12.41
CA LEU A 81 5.58 1.21 -11.87
C LEU A 81 6.42 1.52 -10.63
N GLY A 82 6.14 0.82 -9.54
CA GLY A 82 6.96 0.77 -8.34
C GLY A 82 7.81 -0.51 -8.29
N LEU A 83 8.56 -0.68 -7.20
CA LEU A 83 9.42 -1.86 -7.03
C LEU A 83 8.65 -3.17 -6.90
N VAL A 84 7.47 -3.14 -6.30
CA VAL A 84 6.67 -4.34 -5.94
C VAL A 84 5.25 -4.27 -6.50
N GLY A 85 4.97 -3.30 -7.37
CA GLY A 85 3.60 -2.97 -7.73
C GLY A 85 3.50 -1.87 -8.76
N PHE A 86 2.27 -1.39 -8.96
CA PHE A 86 1.97 -0.35 -9.93
C PHE A 86 0.71 0.43 -9.55
N ASP A 87 0.64 1.68 -9.97
CA ASP A 87 -0.56 2.50 -9.89
C ASP A 87 -1.57 2.08 -10.98
N ILE A 88 -2.88 2.07 -10.69
CA ILE A 88 -3.93 1.69 -11.65
C ILE A 88 -4.60 2.95 -12.19
N ARG A 89 -4.60 3.14 -13.52
CA ARG A 89 -5.28 4.29 -14.15
C ARG A 89 -6.77 4.05 -14.26
N ALA A 90 -7.57 5.10 -14.05
CA ALA A 90 -9.00 5.08 -14.32
C ALA A 90 -9.26 4.87 -15.81
N GLY A 91 -10.06 3.86 -16.15
CA GLY A 91 -10.42 3.54 -17.53
C GLY A 91 -11.72 4.20 -17.98
N ARG A 92 -12.30 3.63 -19.04
CA ARG A 92 -13.40 4.24 -19.80
C ARG A 92 -14.77 4.05 -19.18
N ILE A 93 -14.98 2.95 -18.46
CA ILE A 93 -16.29 2.57 -17.95
C ILE A 93 -16.39 2.94 -16.48
N ILE A 94 -17.37 3.80 -16.16
CA ILE A 94 -17.73 4.18 -14.81
C ILE A 94 -19.20 3.86 -14.57
N VAL A 95 -19.48 3.16 -13.47
CA VAL A 95 -20.83 2.86 -13.01
C VAL A 95 -21.01 3.40 -11.61
N LYS A 96 -22.17 3.99 -11.33
CA LYS A 96 -22.54 4.43 -9.99
C LYS A 96 -23.55 3.46 -9.38
N SER A 97 -23.32 3.08 -8.13
CA SER A 97 -24.23 2.30 -7.29
C SER A 97 -24.44 3.01 -5.95
N ASP A 98 -25.47 2.57 -5.22
CA ASP A 98 -25.73 2.91 -3.82
C ASP A 98 -25.12 1.89 -2.83
N THR A 99 -24.61 0.77 -3.36
CA THR A 99 -24.19 -0.40 -2.60
C THR A 99 -22.85 -0.95 -3.07
N VAL A 100 -22.07 -1.45 -2.11
CA VAL A 100 -20.82 -2.18 -2.36
C VAL A 100 -21.16 -3.62 -2.71
N MET A 101 -20.59 -4.10 -3.81
CA MET A 101 -20.75 -5.43 -4.37
C MET A 101 -19.36 -6.04 -4.53
N ASP A 102 -19.23 -7.30 -4.14
CA ASP A 102 -18.02 -8.09 -4.35
C ASP A 102 -18.17 -8.94 -5.61
N ASN A 103 -17.05 -9.22 -6.29
CA ASN A 103 -16.98 -10.04 -7.51
C ASN A 103 -17.80 -9.49 -8.69
N VAL A 104 -17.75 -8.18 -8.90
CA VAL A 104 -18.41 -7.49 -10.01
C VAL A 104 -17.71 -7.82 -11.31
N GLY A 105 -18.46 -8.31 -12.30
CA GLY A 105 -18.00 -8.56 -13.66
C GLY A 105 -18.40 -7.46 -14.64
N LEU A 106 -17.87 -7.53 -15.86
CA LEU A 106 -18.18 -6.56 -16.92
C LEU A 106 -19.68 -6.54 -17.26
N ASN A 107 -20.33 -7.70 -17.32
CA ASN A 107 -21.76 -7.78 -17.65
C ASN A 107 -22.63 -7.06 -16.60
N ASP A 108 -22.31 -7.21 -15.30
CA ASP A 108 -23.02 -6.51 -14.23
C ASP A 108 -22.93 -5.00 -14.43
N LEU A 109 -21.74 -4.48 -14.76
CA LEU A 109 -21.52 -3.06 -15.00
C LEU A 109 -22.30 -2.53 -16.21
N LEU A 110 -22.38 -3.31 -17.29
CA LEU A 110 -23.10 -2.91 -18.50
C LEU A 110 -24.62 -2.83 -18.28
N GLU A 111 -25.16 -3.61 -17.35
CA GLU A 111 -26.59 -3.56 -16.98
C GLU A 111 -26.94 -2.35 -16.08
N MET A 112 -25.93 -1.72 -15.47
CA MET A 112 -26.09 -0.62 -14.50
C MET A 112 -26.00 0.79 -15.12
N ASN A 113 -26.33 0.94 -16.41
CA ASN A 113 -26.26 2.21 -17.15
C ASN A 113 -24.89 2.90 -17.04
N PRO A 114 -23.83 2.30 -17.63
CA PRO A 114 -22.48 2.83 -17.53
C PRO A 114 -22.34 4.19 -18.20
N THR A 115 -21.49 5.04 -17.62
CA THR A 115 -20.92 6.19 -18.29
C THR A 115 -19.65 5.74 -19.01
N ASN A 116 -19.58 5.98 -20.31
CA ASN A 116 -18.38 5.74 -21.11
C ASN A 116 -17.65 7.06 -21.32
N LEU A 117 -16.35 7.07 -21.03
CA LEU A 117 -15.45 8.19 -21.24
C LEU A 117 -14.49 7.87 -22.38
N ASP A 118 -14.27 8.84 -23.25
CA ASP A 118 -13.11 8.82 -24.13
C ASP A 118 -11.82 9.10 -23.35
N GLU A 119 -10.68 8.67 -23.89
CA GLU A 119 -9.38 8.94 -23.27
C GLU A 119 -9.14 10.46 -23.15
N GLY A 120 -8.73 10.91 -21.96
CA GLY A 120 -8.58 12.33 -21.66
C GLY A 120 -9.85 13.05 -21.22
N GLU A 121 -11.03 12.43 -21.32
CA GLU A 121 -12.25 12.99 -20.73
C GLU A 121 -12.23 12.87 -19.20
N SER A 122 -12.91 13.81 -18.53
CA SER A 122 -12.98 13.86 -17.08
C SER A 122 -14.36 13.54 -16.54
N TYR A 123 -14.40 12.94 -15.35
CA TYR A 123 -15.63 12.66 -14.60
C TYR A 123 -15.47 13.09 -13.14
N VAL A 124 -16.56 13.52 -12.51
CA VAL A 124 -16.58 13.95 -11.10
C VAL A 124 -17.31 12.92 -10.25
N LEU A 125 -16.57 12.33 -9.32
CA LEU A 125 -17.09 11.44 -8.29
C LEU A 125 -17.55 12.30 -7.11
N HIS A 126 -18.86 12.33 -6.86
CA HIS A 126 -19.44 13.15 -5.79
C HIS A 126 -19.45 12.40 -4.46
N PRO A 127 -19.06 13.07 -3.35
CA PRO A 127 -18.92 12.39 -2.08
C PRO A 127 -20.28 12.06 -1.47
N ASN A 128 -20.30 11.01 -0.65
CA ASN A 128 -21.40 10.72 0.26
C ASN A 128 -20.79 10.28 1.60
N ALA A 129 -21.10 11.02 2.67
CA ALA A 129 -20.54 10.80 3.99
C ALA A 129 -21.08 9.53 4.69
N ASP A 130 -22.10 8.90 4.12
CA ASP A 130 -22.61 7.58 4.50
C ASP A 130 -21.97 6.44 3.71
N GLY A 131 -21.17 6.75 2.68
CA GLY A 131 -20.55 5.76 1.80
C GLY A 131 -21.48 5.17 0.75
N GLU A 132 -22.69 5.72 0.59
CA GLU A 132 -23.67 5.18 -0.35
C GLU A 132 -23.24 5.44 -1.80
N ASN A 133 -22.53 6.53 -2.11
CA ASN A 133 -22.02 6.71 -3.48
C ASN A 133 -20.82 5.79 -3.73
N VAL A 134 -21.06 4.66 -4.39
CA VAL A 134 -20.03 3.73 -4.85
C VAL A 134 -19.86 3.87 -6.36
N TYR A 135 -18.62 4.07 -6.81
CA TYR A 135 -18.28 4.15 -8.23
C TYR A 135 -17.42 2.95 -8.62
N TYR A 136 -17.94 2.07 -9.47
CA TYR A 136 -17.14 1.02 -10.08
C TYR A 136 -16.45 1.59 -11.31
N ILE A 137 -15.12 1.54 -11.32
CA ILE A 137 -14.27 2.03 -12.39
C ILE A 137 -13.47 0.87 -12.93
N VAL A 138 -13.69 0.55 -14.21
CA VAL A 138 -12.84 -0.39 -14.94
C VAL A 138 -11.50 0.28 -15.18
N GLY A 139 -10.40 -0.37 -14.80
CA GLY A 139 -9.04 0.11 -14.98
C GLY A 139 -8.68 0.28 -16.46
N PHE A 140 -7.77 1.21 -16.75
CA PHE A 140 -7.33 1.46 -18.12
C PHE A 140 -6.44 0.32 -18.63
N GLU A 141 -5.62 -0.25 -17.76
CA GLU A 141 -4.80 -1.41 -18.06
C GLU A 141 -5.57 -2.73 -17.95
N GLY A 142 -5.35 -3.63 -18.90
CA GLY A 142 -5.53 -5.06 -18.75
C GLY A 142 -4.30 -5.70 -18.13
N LEU A 143 -4.54 -6.71 -17.29
CA LEU A 143 -3.52 -7.42 -16.53
C LEU A 143 -3.61 -8.92 -16.82
N GLY A 144 -2.46 -9.51 -17.14
CA GLY A 144 -2.25 -10.96 -17.10
C GLY A 144 -1.35 -11.30 -15.91
N LEU A 145 -1.76 -12.28 -15.10
CA LEU A 145 -1.04 -12.70 -13.91
C LEU A 145 -0.93 -14.23 -13.88
N SER A 146 0.28 -14.76 -13.66
CA SER A 146 0.45 -16.21 -13.46
C SER A 146 -0.24 -16.71 -12.17
N ASP A 147 -0.66 -17.98 -12.16
CA ASP A 147 -1.42 -18.58 -11.05
C ASP A 147 -0.67 -18.57 -9.70
N SER A 148 0.67 -18.53 -9.73
CA SER A 148 1.52 -18.46 -8.53
C SER A 148 1.48 -17.09 -7.85
N LEU A 149 0.86 -16.09 -8.47
CA LEU A 149 0.83 -14.72 -7.99
C LEU A 149 -0.58 -14.30 -7.55
N GLU A 150 -0.62 -13.27 -6.72
CA GLU A 150 -1.82 -12.57 -6.27
C GLU A 150 -1.58 -11.05 -6.24
N LEU A 151 -2.67 -10.28 -6.24
CA LEU A 151 -2.64 -8.83 -6.10
C LEU A 151 -3.22 -8.41 -4.76
N LEU A 152 -2.56 -7.45 -4.14
CA LEU A 152 -3.14 -6.64 -3.08
C LEU A 152 -3.44 -5.27 -3.66
N ILE A 153 -4.67 -4.80 -3.55
CA ILE A 153 -5.10 -3.49 -4.07
C ILE A 153 -5.49 -2.61 -2.90
N ASP A 154 -5.03 -1.36 -2.96
CA ASP A 154 -5.32 -0.35 -1.97
C ASP A 154 -5.39 1.04 -2.63
N SER A 155 -5.91 2.02 -1.91
CA SER A 155 -5.86 3.41 -2.30
C SER A 155 -4.43 3.95 -2.27
N ARG A 156 -4.15 4.91 -3.15
CA ARG A 156 -2.95 5.72 -3.04
C ARG A 156 -3.06 6.65 -1.84
N SER A 157 -1.94 6.97 -1.20
CA SER A 157 -1.91 7.93 -0.08
C SER A 157 -2.58 9.27 -0.43
N THR A 158 -2.43 9.76 -1.67
CA THR A 158 -3.10 10.98 -2.14
C THR A 158 -4.63 10.83 -2.13
N THR A 159 -5.15 9.68 -2.55
CA THR A 159 -6.58 9.35 -2.58
C THR A 159 -7.15 9.26 -1.17
N GLY A 160 -6.45 8.58 -0.27
CA GLY A 160 -6.88 8.47 1.13
C GLY A 160 -6.95 9.82 1.84
N ARG A 161 -5.96 10.69 1.61
CA ARG A 161 -5.90 12.02 2.23
C ARG A 161 -7.00 12.99 1.80
N VAL A 162 -7.69 12.73 0.68
CA VAL A 162 -8.89 13.48 0.27
C VAL A 162 -10.19 12.80 0.72
N GLY A 163 -10.09 11.78 1.58
CA GLY A 163 -11.23 11.06 2.10
C GLY A 163 -11.91 10.19 1.06
N CYS A 164 -11.14 9.61 0.13
CA CYS A 164 -11.63 8.68 -0.88
C CYS A 164 -11.00 7.31 -0.62
N MET A 165 -11.84 6.27 -0.68
CA MET A 165 -11.42 4.88 -0.53
C MET A 165 -11.54 4.16 -1.85
N THR A 166 -10.66 3.20 -2.09
CA THR A 166 -10.70 2.29 -3.22
C THR A 166 -10.45 0.87 -2.75
N HIS A 167 -11.18 -0.08 -3.33
CA HIS A 167 -11.00 -1.49 -3.08
C HIS A 167 -11.20 -2.30 -4.37
N PHE A 168 -10.63 -3.50 -4.39
CA PHE A 168 -10.85 -4.44 -5.47
C PHE A 168 -12.30 -4.90 -5.49
N ALA A 169 -12.94 -4.85 -6.66
CA ALA A 169 -14.31 -5.31 -6.84
C ALA A 169 -14.41 -6.49 -7.82
N GLY A 170 -13.48 -6.60 -8.78
CA GLY A 170 -13.47 -7.71 -9.74
C GLY A 170 -12.49 -7.51 -10.89
N VAL A 171 -12.62 -8.34 -11.93
CA VAL A 171 -11.81 -8.26 -13.15
C VAL A 171 -12.69 -8.50 -14.37
N THR A 172 -12.40 -7.81 -15.48
CA THR A 172 -13.09 -8.06 -16.76
C THR A 172 -12.50 -9.29 -17.47
N PRO A 173 -13.21 -9.85 -18.47
CA PRO A 173 -12.65 -10.92 -19.31
C PRO A 173 -11.34 -10.56 -20.02
N GLU A 174 -11.11 -9.27 -20.28
CA GLU A 174 -9.88 -8.74 -20.87
C GLU A 174 -8.76 -8.51 -19.83
N GLY A 175 -9.01 -8.83 -18.55
CA GLY A 175 -8.04 -8.67 -17.47
C GLY A 175 -7.99 -7.27 -16.87
N ASN A 176 -8.92 -6.36 -17.21
CA ASN A 176 -8.97 -5.04 -16.58
C ASN A 176 -9.46 -5.15 -15.14
N LEU A 177 -8.73 -4.56 -14.20
CA LEU A 177 -9.15 -4.53 -12.80
C LEU A 177 -10.35 -3.60 -12.61
N ILE A 178 -11.39 -4.07 -11.92
CA ILE A 178 -12.52 -3.25 -11.51
C ILE A 178 -12.27 -2.82 -10.08
N THR A 179 -12.21 -1.50 -9.88
CA THR A 179 -12.05 -0.89 -8.55
C THR A 179 -13.34 -0.21 -8.14
N ALA A 180 -13.80 -0.48 -6.93
CA ALA A 180 -14.88 0.27 -6.31
C ALA A 180 -14.29 1.46 -5.56
N VAL A 181 -14.82 2.65 -5.83
CA VAL A 181 -14.32 3.94 -5.36
C VAL A 181 -15.41 4.66 -4.59
N GLN A 182 -15.14 5.05 -3.35
CA GLN A 182 -16.08 5.71 -2.45
C GLN A 182 -15.48 7.02 -1.93
N PRO A 183 -15.86 8.17 -2.51
CA PRO A 183 -15.54 9.48 -1.95
C PRO A 183 -16.44 9.78 -0.74
N TYR A 184 -15.85 10.08 0.42
CA TYR A 184 -16.57 10.41 1.65
C TYR A 184 -16.58 11.91 1.96
N SER A 185 -15.51 12.64 1.58
CA SER A 185 -15.28 14.01 2.06
C SER A 185 -15.40 15.07 0.97
N PHE A 186 -14.77 14.86 -0.19
CA PHE A 186 -14.70 15.87 -1.24
C PHE A 186 -15.12 15.32 -2.61
N PRO A 187 -15.63 16.17 -3.51
CA PRO A 187 -15.78 15.80 -4.92
C PRO A 187 -14.40 15.58 -5.53
N VAL A 188 -14.25 14.46 -6.24
CA VAL A 188 -12.99 14.01 -6.83
C VAL A 188 -13.15 14.02 -8.35
N LYS A 189 -12.32 14.80 -9.04
CA LYS A 189 -12.25 14.80 -10.50
C LYS A 189 -11.16 13.84 -10.96
N ILE A 190 -11.52 12.94 -11.85
CA ILE A 190 -10.62 11.98 -12.50
C ILE A 190 -10.60 12.20 -14.01
N THR A 191 -9.51 11.78 -14.65
CA THR A 191 -9.31 11.82 -16.10
C THR A 191 -9.03 10.40 -16.61
N CYS A 192 -9.83 9.95 -17.57
CA CYS A 192 -9.68 8.64 -18.22
C CYS A 192 -8.28 8.49 -18.84
N GLY A 193 -7.61 7.37 -18.56
CA GLY A 193 -6.27 7.06 -19.07
C GLY A 193 -5.13 7.84 -18.42
N LYS A 194 -5.40 8.59 -17.34
CA LYS A 194 -4.40 9.41 -16.65
C LYS A 194 -4.43 9.29 -15.13
N THR A 195 -5.61 9.46 -14.52
CA THR A 195 -5.69 9.50 -13.05
C THR A 195 -5.53 8.13 -12.45
N CYS A 196 -4.61 8.00 -11.48
CA CYS A 196 -4.53 6.80 -10.64
C CYS A 196 -5.05 7.09 -9.23
N LEU A 197 -6.15 6.45 -8.86
CA LEU A 197 -6.71 6.49 -7.49
C LEU A 197 -6.23 5.32 -6.63
N SER A 198 -5.98 4.19 -7.27
CA SER A 198 -5.61 2.92 -6.64
C SER A 198 -4.19 2.51 -7.02
N GLN A 199 -3.61 1.63 -6.23
CA GLN A 199 -2.32 0.98 -6.46
C GLN A 199 -2.47 -0.51 -6.17
N ALA A 200 -1.68 -1.33 -6.87
CA ALA A 200 -1.58 -2.76 -6.66
C ALA A 200 -0.16 -3.15 -6.24
N ALA A 201 -0.04 -4.13 -5.36
CA ALA A 201 1.21 -4.82 -5.04
C ALA A 201 1.11 -6.29 -5.48
N VAL A 202 2.15 -6.80 -6.12
CA VAL A 202 2.21 -8.18 -6.64
C VAL A 202 2.96 -9.06 -5.67
N ARG A 203 2.34 -10.19 -5.31
CA ARG A 203 2.85 -11.10 -4.29
C ARG A 203 2.78 -12.54 -4.75
N TYR A 204 3.68 -13.39 -4.25
CA TYR A 204 3.48 -14.82 -4.34
C TYR A 204 2.29 -15.25 -3.49
N ARG A 205 1.35 -15.93 -4.14
CA ARG A 205 0.13 -16.46 -3.51
C ARG A 205 0.51 -17.32 -2.31
N ASP A 206 -0.27 -17.19 -1.24
CA ASP A 206 -0.11 -17.94 0.02
C ASP A 206 1.23 -17.75 0.75
N SER A 207 2.09 -16.83 0.31
CA SER A 207 3.32 -16.53 1.05
C SER A 207 2.98 -15.94 2.43
N PRO A 208 3.77 -16.19 3.48
CA PRO A 208 3.53 -15.58 4.79
C PRO A 208 4.12 -14.16 4.88
N PHE A 209 3.45 -13.26 5.62
CA PHE A 209 4.04 -11.98 6.02
C PHE A 209 5.24 -12.20 6.95
N MET A 210 6.11 -11.21 7.07
CA MET A 210 7.26 -11.26 7.98
C MET A 210 6.81 -11.44 9.42
N THR A 211 7.43 -12.40 10.13
CA THR A 211 7.23 -12.55 11.57
C THR A 211 7.98 -11.47 12.35
N ASN A 212 7.68 -11.32 13.64
CA ASN A 212 8.42 -10.38 14.50
C ASN A 212 9.92 -10.69 14.56
N ASP A 213 10.29 -11.96 14.49
CA ASP A 213 11.70 -12.36 14.51
C ASP A 213 12.35 -12.07 13.15
N ASP A 214 11.65 -12.32 12.04
CA ASP A 214 12.13 -11.91 10.70
C ASP A 214 12.36 -10.39 10.62
N ILE A 215 11.43 -9.58 11.16
CA ILE A 215 11.54 -8.11 11.19
C ILE A 215 12.76 -7.65 11.99
N ARG A 216 13.05 -8.32 13.11
CA ARG A 216 14.18 -7.97 13.99
C ARG A 216 15.52 -8.37 13.39
N ASP A 217 15.56 -9.53 12.76
CA ASP A 217 16.79 -10.15 12.25
C ASP A 217 17.19 -9.59 10.88
N SER A 218 16.23 -9.14 10.06
CA SER A 218 16.51 -8.67 8.71
C SER A 218 17.25 -7.33 8.67
N GLY A 219 16.94 -6.42 9.61
CA GLY A 219 17.43 -5.03 9.57
C GLY A 219 16.79 -4.18 8.47
N GLU A 220 15.77 -4.67 7.78
CA GLU A 220 15.09 -3.97 6.69
C GLU A 220 14.10 -2.90 7.17
N ILE A 221 13.75 -2.92 8.47
CA ILE A 221 12.75 -2.04 9.08
C ILE A 221 13.37 -1.35 10.29
N SER A 222 13.28 -0.02 10.32
CA SER A 222 13.67 0.82 11.46
C SER A 222 12.51 1.70 11.91
N PHE A 223 12.41 1.94 13.22
CA PHE A 223 11.36 2.77 13.82
C PHE A 223 11.93 3.70 14.90
N PHE A 224 11.61 4.99 14.83
CA PHE A 224 12.14 6.05 15.68
C PHE A 224 10.99 6.86 16.30
N GLU A 225 11.17 7.37 17.52
CA GLU A 225 10.25 8.37 18.11
C GLU A 225 10.70 9.80 17.73
N GLU A 226 9.74 10.70 17.57
CA GLU A 226 10.00 12.11 17.29
C GLU A 226 10.85 12.80 18.39
N GLY A 227 11.77 13.68 17.98
CA GLY A 227 12.64 14.43 18.90
C GLY A 227 13.93 13.71 19.32
N SER A 228 14.17 12.49 18.83
CA SER A 228 15.52 11.93 18.88
C SER A 228 16.34 12.37 17.67
N ASP A 229 17.48 13.03 17.89
CA ASP A 229 18.46 13.37 16.86
C ASP A 229 18.58 12.24 15.82
N LEU A 230 18.12 12.52 14.60
CA LEU A 230 18.08 11.56 13.48
C LEU A 230 19.48 10.99 13.19
N GLU A 231 20.52 11.80 13.41
CA GLU A 231 21.93 11.42 13.24
C GLU A 231 22.53 10.68 14.46
N ARG A 232 21.99 10.83 15.67
CA ARG A 232 22.66 10.38 16.90
C ARG A 232 22.22 8.99 17.37
N LYS A 233 21.15 8.43 16.82
CA LYS A 233 20.66 7.08 17.14
C LYS A 233 20.70 6.20 15.91
N LEU A 234 21.88 5.78 15.46
CA LEU A 234 22.06 4.67 14.52
C LEU A 234 22.66 3.43 15.22
N SER A 235 22.63 3.38 16.56
CA SER A 235 23.09 2.23 17.36
C SER A 235 21.99 1.70 18.28
N LEU A 236 22.01 0.38 18.53
CA LEU A 236 21.33 -0.49 19.53
C LEU A 236 20.05 -0.02 20.26
N ALA A 237 19.95 1.24 20.67
CA ALA A 237 18.76 1.85 21.25
C ALA A 237 17.53 1.78 20.31
N ASN A 238 17.71 1.88 18.99
CA ASN A 238 16.60 1.80 18.02
C ASN A 238 15.91 0.44 18.00
N GLN A 239 16.68 -0.64 18.14
CA GLN A 239 16.11 -1.99 18.22
C GLN A 239 15.23 -2.13 19.48
N GLY A 240 15.57 -1.42 20.57
CA GLY A 240 14.77 -1.40 21.79
C GLY A 240 13.39 -0.74 21.62
N TYR A 241 13.26 0.28 20.77
CA TYR A 241 11.96 0.90 20.47
C TYR A 241 11.14 0.05 19.52
N LEU A 242 11.73 -0.42 18.41
CA LEU A 242 11.07 -1.34 17.49
C LEU A 242 10.53 -2.57 18.24
N ARG A 243 11.34 -3.19 19.11
CA ARG A 243 10.92 -4.35 19.92
C ARG A 243 9.71 -4.08 20.82
N ARG A 244 9.62 -2.89 21.42
CA ARG A 244 8.50 -2.52 22.31
C ARG A 244 7.22 -2.20 21.54
N SER A 245 7.36 -1.79 20.28
CA SER A 245 6.23 -1.43 19.42
C SER A 245 5.70 -2.61 18.59
N LEU A 246 6.47 -3.68 18.43
CA LEU A 246 6.04 -4.92 17.74
C LEU A 246 5.20 -5.82 18.67
N ASN A 247 4.10 -6.36 18.15
CA ASN A 247 3.34 -7.44 18.77
C ASN A 247 2.94 -8.49 17.72
N SER A 248 2.12 -9.47 18.09
CA SER A 248 1.70 -10.54 17.16
C SER A 248 0.95 -10.05 15.91
N GLN A 249 0.49 -8.80 15.87
CA GLN A 249 -0.23 -8.21 14.74
C GLN A 249 0.66 -7.30 13.87
N GLY A 250 1.92 -7.04 14.27
CA GLY A 250 2.87 -6.18 13.56
C GLY A 250 3.33 -4.98 14.38
N LEU A 251 3.77 -3.92 13.70
CA LEU A 251 4.25 -2.69 14.33
C LEU A 251 3.07 -1.79 14.72
N LYS A 252 2.88 -1.60 16.03
CA LYS A 252 1.83 -0.71 16.56
C LYS A 252 2.14 0.74 16.24
N MET A 253 1.27 1.38 15.48
CA MET A 253 1.31 2.81 15.23
C MET A 253 0.47 3.57 16.26
N LYS A 254 0.83 4.83 16.51
CA LYS A 254 0.14 5.72 17.46
C LYS A 254 -0.14 7.07 16.83
N PHE A 255 -1.30 7.63 17.16
CA PHE A 255 -1.71 8.96 16.70
C PHE A 255 -0.88 10.07 17.35
N LYS A 256 -0.54 11.07 16.54
CA LYS A 256 -0.01 12.36 16.96
C LYS A 256 -1.09 13.41 16.69
N THR A 257 -1.49 14.15 17.73
CA THR A 257 -2.59 15.12 17.67
C THR A 257 -2.15 16.58 17.78
N SER A 258 -0.84 16.85 17.77
CA SER A 258 -0.31 18.22 17.89
C SER A 258 -0.62 19.09 16.69
N LEU A 259 -0.88 18.49 15.54
CA LEU A 259 -1.29 19.14 14.30
C LEU A 259 -2.28 18.21 13.61
N VAL A 260 -3.48 18.70 13.28
CA VAL A 260 -4.52 17.92 12.61
C VAL A 260 -5.24 18.77 11.58
N TYR A 261 -5.44 18.21 10.39
CA TYR A 261 -6.33 18.78 9.39
C TYR A 261 -7.71 18.13 9.52
N ARG A 262 -8.75 18.94 9.70
CA ARG A 262 -10.14 18.50 9.69
C ARG A 262 -10.77 18.89 8.35
N ALA A 263 -11.37 17.95 7.64
CA ALA A 263 -12.07 18.26 6.41
C ALA A 263 -13.27 19.18 6.69
N ARG A 264 -13.45 20.20 5.85
CA ARG A 264 -14.65 21.02 5.87
C ARG A 264 -15.84 20.22 5.34
N PRO A 265 -17.07 20.50 5.81
CA PRO A 265 -18.26 19.86 5.28
C PRO A 265 -18.40 20.09 3.78
N TYR A 266 -18.69 19.02 3.04
CA TYR A 266 -19.03 19.12 1.62
C TYR A 266 -20.24 20.02 1.40
N HIS A 267 -20.16 20.86 0.37
CA HIS A 267 -21.30 21.57 -0.18
C HIS A 267 -21.27 21.50 -1.71
N LYS A 268 -22.45 21.56 -2.33
CA LYS A 268 -22.63 21.36 -3.78
C LYS A 268 -21.76 22.26 -4.68
N ASP A 269 -21.45 23.47 -4.20
CA ASP A 269 -20.69 24.48 -4.95
C ASP A 269 -19.16 24.37 -4.71
N MET A 270 -18.71 23.37 -3.94
CA MET A 270 -17.29 23.11 -3.70
C MET A 270 -16.64 22.59 -5.00
N ALA A 271 -15.51 23.19 -5.37
CA ALA A 271 -14.78 22.78 -6.55
C ALA A 271 -14.27 21.33 -6.40
N PRO A 272 -14.37 20.49 -7.45
CA PRO A 272 -13.77 19.16 -7.44
C PRO A 272 -12.25 19.21 -7.31
N ILE A 273 -11.71 18.33 -6.46
CA ILE A 273 -10.27 18.11 -6.37
C ILE A 273 -9.81 17.36 -7.62
N ASP A 274 -9.00 18.03 -8.44
CA ASP A 274 -8.33 17.41 -9.58
C ASP A 274 -7.18 16.52 -9.09
N MET A 275 -7.35 15.20 -9.23
CA MET A 275 -6.39 14.21 -8.74
C MET A 275 -5.10 14.12 -9.56
N ASP A 276 -5.08 14.72 -10.76
CA ASP A 276 -3.89 14.86 -11.58
C ASP A 276 -3.11 16.15 -11.27
N GLY A 277 -3.71 17.06 -10.50
CA GLY A 277 -3.16 18.36 -10.17
C GLY A 277 -1.97 18.29 -9.20
N THR A 278 -1.16 19.34 -9.22
CA THR A 278 -0.06 19.57 -8.27
C THR A 278 -0.02 21.04 -7.86
N ASN A 279 0.01 21.31 -6.56
CA ASN A 279 0.15 22.65 -5.96
C ASN A 279 -0.80 23.73 -6.54
N ASN A 280 -2.04 23.36 -6.86
CA ASN A 280 -3.03 24.25 -7.49
C ASN A 280 -4.22 24.60 -6.58
N LEU A 281 -4.39 23.94 -5.43
CA LEU A 281 -5.51 24.16 -4.52
C LEU A 281 -5.09 24.91 -3.25
N ASP A 282 -5.98 25.74 -2.73
CA ASP A 282 -5.85 26.33 -1.40
C ASP A 282 -6.28 25.33 -0.32
N PRO A 283 -5.40 24.94 0.61
CA PRO A 283 -5.79 24.08 1.74
C PRO A 283 -6.98 24.62 2.53
N GLU A 284 -7.07 25.94 2.73
CA GLU A 284 -8.06 26.54 3.63
C GLU A 284 -9.50 26.42 3.12
N GLU A 285 -9.67 26.22 1.80
CA GLU A 285 -10.98 25.97 1.18
C GLU A 285 -11.52 24.57 1.51
N TYR A 286 -10.66 23.61 1.84
CA TYR A 286 -11.02 22.20 2.02
C TYR A 286 -10.78 21.70 3.45
N PHE A 287 -9.82 22.28 4.17
CA PHE A 287 -9.42 21.86 5.49
C PHE A 287 -9.40 23.01 6.49
N GLU A 288 -9.70 22.68 7.74
CA GLU A 288 -9.48 23.49 8.93
C GLU A 288 -8.28 22.92 9.69
N LEU A 289 -7.31 23.77 10.04
CA LEU A 289 -6.16 23.37 10.84
C LEU A 289 -6.48 23.46 12.34
N ILE A 290 -6.15 22.39 13.07
CA ILE A 290 -6.28 22.30 14.53
C ILE A 290 -4.88 22.07 15.11
N GLU A 291 -4.38 23.02 15.90
CA GLU A 291 -3.05 22.96 16.52
C GLU A 291 -3.11 22.65 18.03
N GLY A 292 -2.11 21.94 18.53
CA GLY A 292 -1.72 21.98 19.95
C GLY A 292 -2.62 21.24 20.94
N ASN A 293 -3.27 20.14 20.55
CA ASN A 293 -4.18 19.43 21.47
C ASN A 293 -3.68 18.03 21.88
N SER A 294 -3.83 17.69 23.17
CA SER A 294 -3.55 16.34 23.70
C SER A 294 -4.65 15.34 23.37
N GLU A 295 -5.84 15.84 23.04
CA GLU A 295 -6.98 15.04 22.60
C GLU A 295 -7.81 15.79 21.56
N ILE A 296 -8.48 15.07 20.67
CA ILE A 296 -9.37 15.66 19.68
C ILE A 296 -10.71 14.94 19.76
N ARG A 297 -11.79 15.72 19.79
CA ARG A 297 -13.14 15.20 19.59
C ARG A 297 -13.40 15.13 18.09
N ALA A 298 -13.32 13.93 17.54
CA ALA A 298 -13.62 13.67 16.14
C ALA A 298 -15.13 13.55 15.94
N ASP A 299 -15.67 14.41 15.08
CA ASP A 299 -17.08 14.37 14.71
C ASP A 299 -17.39 13.17 13.83
N ARG A 300 -18.66 12.76 13.84
CA ARG A 300 -19.14 11.71 12.94
C ARG A 300 -18.95 12.14 11.48
N LYS A 301 -18.66 11.15 10.63
CA LYS A 301 -18.63 11.24 9.17
C LYS A 301 -17.76 12.40 8.64
N THR A 302 -16.69 12.72 9.37
CA THR A 302 -15.76 13.80 9.04
C THR A 302 -14.36 13.21 8.95
N LEU A 303 -13.64 13.54 7.87
CA LEU A 303 -12.25 13.15 7.71
C LEU A 303 -11.34 14.02 8.58
N TYR A 304 -10.42 13.37 9.28
CA TYR A 304 -9.30 14.00 9.96
C TYR A 304 -7.99 13.41 9.42
N LEU A 305 -7.00 14.25 9.14
CA LEU A 305 -5.64 13.83 8.85
C LEU A 305 -4.77 14.10 10.07
N LEU A 306 -4.26 13.04 10.67
CA LEU A 306 -3.37 13.07 11.84
C LEU A 306 -1.98 12.57 11.46
N GLY A 307 -0.98 12.81 12.31
CA GLY A 307 0.35 12.24 12.14
C GLY A 307 0.52 10.92 12.91
N SER A 308 1.57 10.17 12.61
CA SER A 308 2.11 9.14 13.50
C SER A 308 3.16 9.73 14.44
N GLN A 309 3.24 9.23 15.69
CA GLN A 309 4.27 9.69 16.65
C GLN A 309 5.70 9.23 16.30
N GLY A 310 5.84 8.23 15.43
CA GLY A 310 7.13 7.69 15.04
C GLY A 310 7.41 7.80 13.55
N ILE A 311 8.69 7.78 13.22
CA ILE A 311 9.23 7.69 11.88
C ILE A 311 9.50 6.21 11.61
N ILE A 312 8.96 5.70 10.50
CA ILE A 312 9.34 4.40 9.97
C ILE A 312 10.31 4.61 8.81
N SER A 313 11.30 3.74 8.71
CA SER A 313 12.23 3.67 7.59
C SER A 313 12.28 2.23 7.10
N LEU A 314 11.93 2.04 5.84
CA LEU A 314 11.96 0.75 5.14
C LEU A 314 13.17 0.71 4.22
N ARG A 315 13.71 -0.49 4.03
CA ARG A 315 14.64 -0.85 2.96
C ARG A 315 13.92 -1.80 2.00
N LYS A 316 14.34 -3.05 1.88
CA LYS A 316 13.70 -4.10 1.05
C LYS A 316 12.50 -4.74 1.77
N ALA A 317 11.62 -3.91 2.30
CA ALA A 317 10.40 -4.33 2.95
C ALA A 317 9.25 -3.43 2.50
N PHE A 318 8.07 -4.01 2.41
CA PHE A 318 6.83 -3.30 2.10
C PHE A 318 5.92 -3.32 3.33
N GLY A 319 5.33 -2.19 3.67
CA GLY A 319 4.40 -2.08 4.79
C GLY A 319 2.94 -2.11 4.33
N ILE A 320 2.09 -2.78 5.09
CA ILE A 320 0.64 -2.74 4.95
C ILE A 320 0.05 -2.32 6.29
N LEU A 321 -0.49 -1.10 6.33
CA LEU A 321 -1.21 -0.61 7.48
C LEU A 321 -2.60 -1.27 7.55
N SER A 322 -2.94 -1.79 8.73
CA SER A 322 -4.24 -2.40 9.02
C SER A 322 -4.86 -1.72 10.24
N ARG A 323 -6.13 -1.33 10.12
CA ARG A 323 -6.89 -0.61 11.17
C ARG A 323 -8.17 -1.34 11.61
N GLU A 324 -8.55 -2.44 10.95
CA GLU A 324 -9.89 -3.03 11.01
C GLU A 324 -10.10 -4.14 12.04
N GLN A 325 -9.06 -4.60 12.75
CA GLN A 325 -9.26 -5.58 13.83
C GLN A 325 -9.93 -4.89 15.04
N GLY A 326 -11.26 -5.01 15.09
CA GLY A 326 -12.22 -4.31 15.96
C GLY A 326 -12.09 -4.51 17.48
N VAL A 327 -10.94 -4.93 18.01
CA VAL A 327 -10.73 -5.11 19.46
C VAL A 327 -9.53 -4.30 19.99
N ILE A 328 -8.62 -3.80 19.15
CA ILE A 328 -7.28 -3.40 19.64
C ILE A 328 -7.00 -1.89 19.62
N THR A 329 -7.62 -1.09 18.74
CA THR A 329 -7.38 0.37 18.73
C THR A 329 -8.25 1.12 19.74
N GLY A 330 -9.45 0.62 20.08
CA GLY A 330 -10.41 1.32 20.94
C GLY A 330 -10.87 2.68 20.38
N THR A 331 -10.43 3.05 19.17
CA THR A 331 -10.67 4.34 18.55
C THR A 331 -11.93 4.34 17.69
N GLY A 332 -12.38 3.17 17.22
CA GLY A 332 -13.57 3.05 16.38
C GLY A 332 -13.42 3.71 15.00
N ALA A 333 -12.19 3.82 14.50
CA ALA A 333 -11.94 4.20 13.11
C ALA A 333 -12.59 3.17 12.19
N TRP A 334 -13.45 3.64 11.29
CA TRP A 334 -14.30 2.79 10.47
C TRP A 334 -13.60 2.28 9.22
N SER A 335 -12.62 3.01 8.69
CA SER A 335 -11.93 2.59 7.47
C SER A 335 -10.48 3.05 7.42
N HIS A 336 -9.71 2.22 6.74
CA HIS A 336 -8.38 2.49 6.29
C HIS A 336 -8.44 3.04 4.85
N LEU A 337 -8.11 4.32 4.66
CA LEU A 337 -8.25 4.98 3.36
C LEU A 337 -7.00 4.88 2.47
N ALA A 338 -5.84 4.49 2.99
CA ALA A 338 -4.61 4.15 2.26
C ALA A 338 -3.55 3.62 3.23
N GLY A 339 -2.76 2.62 2.81
CA GLY A 339 -1.81 1.96 3.74
C GLY A 339 -0.69 1.15 3.19
N PHE A 340 -0.51 1.13 1.88
CA PHE A 340 0.75 0.67 1.34
C PHE A 340 1.85 1.67 1.68
N ILE A 341 2.92 1.16 2.31
CA ILE A 341 4.15 1.88 2.58
C ILE A 341 5.21 1.23 1.69
N GLN A 342 5.62 1.98 0.67
CA GLN A 342 6.49 1.48 -0.39
C GLN A 342 7.90 1.14 0.15
N PRO A 343 8.64 0.23 -0.50
CA PRO A 343 10.01 -0.06 -0.14
C PRO A 343 10.90 1.18 -0.23
N TYR A 344 11.96 1.23 0.58
CA TYR A 344 12.88 2.38 0.70
C TYR A 344 12.23 3.68 1.24
N TRP A 345 10.95 3.63 1.61
CA TRP A 345 10.27 4.80 2.14
C TRP A 345 10.69 5.12 3.58
N THR A 346 10.91 6.40 3.87
CA THR A 346 11.21 6.88 5.23
C THR A 346 10.38 8.11 5.57
N GLY A 347 9.72 8.13 6.74
CA GLY A 347 8.97 9.31 7.19
C GLY A 347 7.96 9.02 8.31
N GLN A 348 7.22 10.04 8.73
CA GLN A 348 6.01 9.88 9.55
C GLN A 348 4.82 9.56 8.65
N ILE A 349 3.94 8.66 9.08
CA ILE A 349 2.75 8.28 8.32
C ILE A 349 1.63 9.29 8.59
N THR A 350 1.02 9.83 7.53
CA THR A 350 -0.27 10.52 7.65
C THR A 350 -1.34 9.47 7.91
N MET A 351 -2.16 9.70 8.93
CA MET A 351 -3.21 8.80 9.38
C MET A 351 -4.57 9.43 9.10
N GLU A 352 -5.27 8.91 8.11
CA GLU A 352 -6.64 9.25 7.77
C GLU A 352 -7.58 8.64 8.81
N TYR A 353 -8.37 9.47 9.45
CA TYR A 353 -9.34 9.03 10.45
C TYR A 353 -10.75 9.40 9.99
N TYR A 354 -11.62 8.39 10.00
CA TYR A 354 -13.03 8.52 9.68
C TYR A 354 -13.84 7.58 10.57
N SER A 355 -15.02 8.02 11.04
CA SER A 355 -15.88 7.24 11.93
C SER A 355 -17.33 7.67 11.77
N HIS A 356 -18.28 6.73 11.78
CA HIS A 356 -19.72 7.05 11.80
C HIS A 356 -20.22 7.53 13.17
N GLU A 357 -19.40 7.38 14.21
CA GLU A 357 -19.67 7.84 15.56
C GLU A 357 -18.76 9.00 15.96
N VAL A 358 -19.23 9.81 16.91
CA VAL A 358 -18.37 10.79 17.59
C VAL A 358 -17.38 10.04 18.47
N ARG A 359 -16.09 10.36 18.34
CA ARG A 359 -15.01 9.66 19.03
C ARG A 359 -14.02 10.65 19.63
N ARG A 360 -13.23 10.16 20.59
CA ARG A 360 -12.12 10.91 21.17
C ARG A 360 -10.82 10.26 20.75
N ILE A 361 -9.96 11.01 20.07
CA ILE A 361 -8.62 10.57 19.69
C ILE A 361 -7.65 11.19 20.67
N ILE A 362 -6.94 10.37 21.44
CA ILE A 362 -5.97 10.83 22.43
C ILE A 362 -4.58 10.73 21.80
N ASN A 363 -3.71 11.72 22.04
CA ASN A 363 -2.31 11.65 21.64
C ASN A 363 -1.67 10.35 22.16
N GLY A 364 -1.01 9.60 21.29
CA GLY A 364 -0.37 8.33 21.65
C GLY A 364 -1.32 7.12 21.73
N SER A 365 -2.62 7.31 21.50
CA SER A 365 -3.56 6.19 21.33
C SER A 365 -3.24 5.39 20.05
N GLY A 366 -3.62 4.11 20.03
CA GLY A 366 -3.30 3.21 18.92
C GLY A 366 -3.99 3.62 17.62
N ALA A 367 -3.22 3.75 16.54
CA ALA A 367 -3.69 4.14 15.22
C ALA A 367 -3.87 2.96 14.24
N GLY A 368 -3.33 1.79 14.60
CA GLY A 368 -3.35 0.59 13.76
C GLY A 368 -2.03 -0.18 13.87
N PHE A 369 -1.88 -1.19 13.01
CA PHE A 369 -0.69 -2.02 12.92
C PHE A 369 -0.14 -2.03 11.51
N VAL A 370 1.16 -1.89 11.34
CA VAL A 370 1.82 -2.14 10.07
C VAL A 370 2.34 -3.56 10.08
N ARG A 371 1.84 -4.38 9.13
CA ARG A 371 2.43 -5.68 8.79
C ARG A 371 3.45 -5.47 7.69
N PHE A 372 4.47 -6.32 7.65
CA PHE A 372 5.53 -6.20 6.67
C PHE A 372 5.61 -7.42 5.79
N ASP A 373 5.96 -7.16 4.54
CA ASP A 373 6.33 -8.19 3.59
C ASP A 373 7.76 -7.99 3.10
N ALA A 374 8.45 -9.10 2.90
CA ALA A 374 9.80 -9.09 2.35
C ALA A 374 9.72 -9.08 0.83
N ILE A 375 10.70 -8.48 0.17
CA ILE A 375 10.80 -8.52 -1.29
C ILE A 375 11.76 -9.63 -1.67
N GLU A 376 11.32 -10.55 -2.51
CA GLU A 376 12.16 -11.65 -2.96
C GLU A 376 13.12 -11.22 -4.06
N GLY A 377 14.40 -11.63 -3.97
CA GLY A 377 15.39 -11.38 -5.00
C GLY A 377 16.12 -10.04 -4.93
N ASP A 378 16.93 -9.77 -5.94
CA ASP A 378 17.80 -8.61 -5.99
C ASP A 378 17.04 -7.38 -6.50
N CYS A 379 16.49 -6.60 -5.58
CA CYS A 379 16.00 -5.25 -5.86
C CYS A 379 17.12 -4.22 -5.70
N LYS A 380 17.22 -3.28 -6.65
CA LYS A 380 18.02 -2.08 -6.51
C LYS A 380 17.20 -1.00 -5.79
N GLU A 381 17.89 -0.20 -4.98
CA GLU A 381 17.31 1.02 -4.43
C GLU A 381 16.90 1.95 -5.60
N PRO A 382 15.72 2.59 -5.55
CA PRO A 382 15.30 3.49 -6.60
C PRO A 382 16.27 4.67 -6.73
N GLU A 383 16.52 5.12 -7.95
CA GLU A 383 17.39 6.28 -8.21
C GLU A 383 16.72 7.61 -7.84
N GLU A 384 15.39 7.65 -7.83
CA GLU A 384 14.59 8.83 -7.48
C GLU A 384 13.85 8.61 -6.16
N GLU A 385 13.80 9.66 -5.34
CA GLU A 385 13.02 9.64 -4.10
C GLU A 385 11.52 9.59 -4.40
N GLY A 386 10.82 8.67 -3.75
CA GLY A 386 9.38 8.55 -3.85
C GLY A 386 8.63 9.77 -3.30
N SER A 387 7.36 9.91 -3.69
CA SER A 387 6.48 10.91 -3.09
C SER A 387 6.40 10.74 -1.57
N TYR A 388 6.40 11.87 -0.85
CA TYR A 388 6.31 11.91 0.62
C TYR A 388 7.52 11.32 1.37
N GLN A 389 8.65 11.08 0.70
CA GLN A 389 9.89 10.77 1.38
C GLN A 389 10.24 11.87 2.40
N HIS A 390 10.69 11.45 3.57
CA HIS A 390 11.04 12.28 4.72
C HIS A 390 9.92 13.20 5.23
N GLN A 391 8.65 12.90 4.92
CA GLN A 391 7.55 13.77 5.35
C GLN A 391 7.42 13.81 6.89
N VAL A 392 7.03 14.99 7.37
CA VAL A 392 6.50 15.21 8.72
C VAL A 392 4.98 15.19 8.62
N ALA A 393 4.32 14.38 9.44
CA ALA A 393 2.89 14.14 9.34
C ALA A 393 2.09 14.93 10.40
N PRO A 394 0.81 15.27 10.13
CA PRO A 394 0.09 15.02 8.89
C PRO A 394 0.53 15.93 7.74
N ALA A 395 0.63 15.36 6.54
CA ALA A 395 0.88 16.11 5.33
C ALA A 395 -0.36 16.11 4.42
N LEU A 396 -0.66 17.25 3.82
CA LEU A 396 -1.71 17.36 2.81
C LEU A 396 -1.31 16.66 1.50
N PRO A 397 -2.28 16.28 0.65
CA PRO A 397 -1.97 15.66 -0.62
C PRO A 397 -1.43 16.67 -1.65
N LYS A 398 -0.69 16.18 -2.66
CA LYS A 398 0.20 17.00 -3.51
C LYS A 398 -0.46 18.09 -4.36
N MET A 399 -1.79 18.03 -4.54
CA MET A 399 -2.57 19.05 -5.24
C MET A 399 -2.71 20.34 -4.44
N PHE A 400 -2.54 20.29 -3.12
CA PHE A 400 -2.60 21.46 -2.26
C PHE A 400 -1.29 22.23 -2.27
N ARG A 401 -1.36 23.56 -2.29
CA ARG A 401 -0.18 24.42 -2.16
C ARG A 401 0.51 24.14 -0.81
N LYS A 402 1.85 24.06 -0.84
CA LYS A 402 2.65 23.98 0.39
C LYS A 402 2.45 25.27 1.20
N THR A 403 1.97 25.13 2.43
CA THR A 403 1.82 26.20 3.42
C THR A 403 3.11 26.43 4.18
#